data_AF-A0A6M0RLW3-F1
#
_entry.id   AF-A0A6M0RLW3-F1
#
_cell.length_a   1.000
_cell.length_b   1.000
_cell.length_c   1.000
_cell.angle_alpha   90.00
_cell.angle_beta   90.00
_cell.angle_gamma   90.00
#
_symmetry.space_group_name_H-M   'P 1'
#
loop_
_entity.id
_entity.type
_entity.pdbx_description
1 polymer ?
#
loop_
_entity_poly.entity_id
_entity_poly.type
_entity_poly.pdbx_seq_one_letter_code
_entity_poly.pdbx_strand_id
1 'polypeptide(L)'
;MPRTLAALEQRLELLETRYTQLEERQKWVERIFESYGIRGLWLSPAKASPLLGVSRDRIMAEIERAEKLRIFEKPSDAEYGVHYRNIQDPSVATSTWQVHVANFDRLLMIPPDQRLIP
;
A
#
# COMPACT_ATOMS: atom_id res chain seq x y z
N MET A 1 -32.27 17.97 35.13
CA MET A 1 -30.99 17.70 34.44
C MET A 1 -31.20 17.42 32.94
N PRO A 2 -31.61 18.39 32.09
CA PRO A 2 -31.83 18.16 30.65
C PRO A 2 -30.70 18.70 29.74
N ARG A 3 -29.83 19.58 30.26
CA ARG A 3 -28.79 20.28 29.47
C ARG A 3 -27.68 19.36 28.95
N THR A 4 -27.48 18.21 29.59
CA THR A 4 -26.43 17.25 29.21
C THR A 4 -26.85 16.35 28.05
N LEU A 5 -28.12 15.95 27.97
CA LEU A 5 -28.59 15.04 26.92
C LEU A 5 -28.65 15.75 25.55
N ALA A 6 -29.25 16.94 25.50
CA ALA A 6 -29.30 17.75 24.27
C ALA A 6 -27.89 18.14 23.76
N ALA A 7 -26.94 18.39 24.66
CA ALA A 7 -25.55 18.68 24.29
C ALA A 7 -24.81 17.44 23.74
N LEU A 8 -25.16 16.25 24.22
CA LEU A 8 -24.63 14.99 23.69
C LEU A 8 -25.21 14.70 22.30
N GLU A 9 -26.51 14.90 22.10
CA GLU A 9 -27.19 14.74 20.81
C GLU A 9 -26.58 15.68 19.75
N GLN A 10 -26.40 16.97 20.06
CA GLN A 10 -25.73 17.92 19.16
C GLN A 10 -24.29 17.51 18.82
N ARG A 11 -23.56 16.94 19.78
CA ARG A 11 -22.19 16.48 19.55
C ARG A 11 -22.14 15.22 18.69
N LEU A 12 -23.14 14.36 18.81
CA LEU A 12 -23.27 13.14 18.01
C LEU A 12 -23.60 13.49 16.55
N GLU A 13 -24.57 14.38 16.34
CA GLU A 13 -24.94 14.89 15.00
C GLU A 13 -23.77 15.60 14.30
N LEU A 14 -22.98 16.38 15.06
CA LEU A 14 -21.75 17.00 14.54
C LEU A 14 -20.70 15.95 14.12
N LEU A 15 -20.54 14.88 14.91
CA LEU A 15 -19.60 13.81 14.62
C LEU A 15 -20.03 13.00 13.39
N GLU A 16 -21.32 12.66 13.29
CA GLU A 16 -21.89 11.98 12.12
C GLU A 16 -21.70 12.83 10.86
N THR A 17 -21.95 14.14 10.94
CA THR A 17 -21.73 15.05 9.81
C THR A 17 -20.27 15.06 9.38
N ARG A 18 -19.33 15.16 10.33
CA ARG A 18 -17.89 15.14 10.04
C ARG A 18 -17.44 13.80 9.47
N TYR A 19 -17.98 12.71 9.99
CA TYR A 19 -17.69 11.37 9.53
C TYR A 19 -18.14 11.18 8.08
N THR A 20 -19.38 11.57 7.76
CA THR A 20 -19.90 11.55 6.38
C THR A 20 -19.05 12.39 5.44
N GLN A 21 -18.65 13.61 5.84
CA GLN A 21 -17.76 14.45 5.05
C GLN A 21 -16.38 13.81 4.80
N LEU A 22 -15.84 13.09 5.79
CA LEU A 22 -14.58 12.36 5.64
C LEU A 22 -14.73 11.18 4.69
N GLU A 23 -15.80 10.39 4.80
CA GLU A 23 -16.06 9.28 3.88
C GLU A 23 -16.25 9.77 2.43
N GLU A 24 -16.99 10.85 2.22
CA GLU A 24 -17.16 11.45 0.89
C GLU A 24 -15.84 11.93 0.30
N ARG A 25 -15.01 12.57 1.12
CA ARG A 25 -13.69 13.04 0.71
C ARG A 25 -12.75 11.88 0.39
N GLN A 26 -12.80 10.80 1.16
CA GLN A 26 -12.07 9.57 0.88
C GLN A 26 -12.50 8.97 -0.47
N LYS A 27 -13.80 8.78 -0.68
CA LYS A 27 -14.35 8.26 -1.95
C LYS A 27 -13.96 9.13 -3.14
N TRP A 28 -13.90 10.45 -2.97
CA TRP A 28 -13.45 11.37 -4.01
C TRP A 28 -11.97 11.19 -4.34
N VAL A 29 -11.11 11.08 -3.32
CA VAL A 29 -9.68 10.82 -3.49
C VAL A 29 -9.44 9.48 -4.20
N GLU A 30 -10.16 8.44 -3.80
CA GLU A 30 -10.10 7.11 -4.42
C GLU A 30 -10.48 7.17 -5.92
N ARG A 31 -11.58 7.85 -6.27
CA ARG A 31 -11.99 8.04 -7.68
C ARG A 31 -10.97 8.81 -8.51
N ILE A 32 -10.30 9.81 -7.92
CA ILE A 32 -9.24 10.54 -8.60
C ILE A 32 -8.09 9.59 -8.93
N PHE A 33 -7.61 8.84 -7.93
CA PHE A 33 -6.53 7.88 -8.16
C PHE A 33 -6.90 6.85 -9.24
N GLU A 34 -8.13 6.34 -9.22
CA GLU A 34 -8.65 5.46 -10.28
C GLU A 34 -8.65 6.11 -11.66
N SER A 35 -9.11 7.36 -11.77
CA SER A 35 -9.18 8.10 -13.06
C SER A 35 -7.81 8.37 -13.68
N TYR A 36 -6.77 8.51 -12.85
CA TYR A 36 -5.38 8.65 -13.29
C TYR A 36 -4.69 7.29 -13.54
N GLY A 37 -5.43 6.18 -13.46
CA GLY A 37 -4.88 4.83 -13.61
C GLY A 37 -3.97 4.40 -12.45
N ILE A 38 -3.93 5.19 -11.37
CA ILE A 38 -3.15 4.92 -10.17
C ILE A 38 -3.98 3.97 -9.31
N ARG A 39 -3.90 2.66 -9.59
CA ARG A 39 -4.59 1.63 -8.79
C ARG A 39 -3.88 1.34 -7.45
N GLY A 40 -3.44 2.35 -6.74
CA GLY A 40 -2.80 2.22 -5.42
C GLY A 40 -1.48 2.96 -5.28
N LEU A 41 -1.00 3.09 -4.04
CA LEU A 41 0.22 3.84 -3.73
C LEU A 41 1.48 3.05 -4.09
N TRP A 42 2.30 3.62 -4.97
CA TRP A 42 3.70 3.23 -5.14
C TRP A 42 4.57 4.00 -4.15
N LEU A 43 5.21 3.29 -3.22
CA LEU A 43 6.03 3.89 -2.16
C LEU A 43 7.42 3.25 -2.10
N SER A 44 8.39 3.97 -1.57
CA SER A 44 9.68 3.35 -1.25
C SER A 44 9.50 2.29 -0.14
N PRO A 45 10.34 1.25 -0.08
CA PRO A 45 10.26 0.21 0.96
C PRO A 45 10.23 0.77 2.39
N ALA A 46 10.96 1.85 2.65
CA ALA A 46 10.95 2.51 3.96
C ALA A 46 9.58 3.13 4.31
N LYS A 47 8.89 3.72 3.33
CA LYS A 47 7.55 4.31 3.53
C LYS A 47 6.43 3.26 3.51
N ALA A 48 6.63 2.15 2.79
CA ALA A 48 5.66 1.06 2.72
C ALA A 48 5.70 0.15 3.96
N SER A 49 6.87 -0.02 4.58
CA SER A 49 7.08 -0.83 5.78
C SER A 49 6.02 -0.64 6.88
N PRO A 50 5.74 0.59 7.37
CA PRO A 50 4.72 0.79 8.40
C PRO A 50 3.29 0.47 7.93
N LEU A 51 2.99 0.61 6.64
CA LEU A 51 1.66 0.33 6.09
C LEU A 51 1.41 -1.17 5.90
N LEU A 52 2.46 -1.91 5.56
CA LEU A 52 2.41 -3.36 5.33
C LEU A 52 2.62 -4.18 6.60
N GLY A 53 2.93 -3.53 7.74
CA GLY A 53 3.21 -4.23 9.00
C GLY A 53 4.45 -5.12 8.96
N VAL A 54 5.39 -4.87 8.05
CA VAL A 54 6.63 -5.66 7.87
C VAL A 54 7.85 -4.75 7.81
N SER A 55 9.03 -5.28 8.16
CA SER A 55 10.27 -4.51 8.09
C SER A 55 10.63 -4.14 6.64
N ARG A 56 11.31 -3.01 6.46
CA ARG A 56 11.94 -2.62 5.19
C ARG A 56 12.78 -3.75 4.61
N ASP A 57 13.57 -4.41 5.44
CA ASP A 57 14.51 -5.44 4.98
C ASP A 57 13.77 -6.68 4.48
N ARG A 58 12.62 -7.03 5.08
CA ARG A 58 11.75 -8.08 4.55
C ARG A 58 11.23 -7.72 3.15
N ILE A 59 10.78 -6.48 2.95
CA ILE A 59 10.33 -6.00 1.64
C ILE A 59 11.47 -6.08 0.61
N MET A 60 12.68 -5.62 0.99
CA MET A 60 13.85 -5.67 0.12
C MET A 60 14.24 -7.11 -0.24
N ALA A 61 14.22 -8.03 0.72
CA ALA A 61 14.55 -9.43 0.48
C ALA A 61 13.60 -10.10 -0.52
N GLU A 62 12.30 -9.79 -0.46
CA GLU A 62 11.32 -10.28 -1.45
C GLU A 62 11.59 -9.70 -2.85
N ILE A 63 11.91 -8.41 -2.95
CA ILE A 63 12.27 -7.76 -4.22
C ILE A 63 13.54 -8.39 -4.81
N GLU A 64 14.59 -8.55 -4.00
CA GLU A 64 15.85 -9.13 -4.44
C GLU A 64 15.70 -10.59 -4.88
N ARG A 65 14.88 -11.37 -4.16
CA ARG A 65 14.55 -12.74 -4.56
C ARG A 65 13.84 -12.75 -5.91
N ALA A 66 12.82 -11.91 -6.07
CA ALA A 66 12.07 -11.79 -7.31
C ALA A 66 12.93 -11.34 -8.50
N GLU A 67 13.84 -10.39 -8.29
CA GLU A 67 14.76 -9.93 -9.34
C GLU A 67 15.73 -11.03 -9.76
N LYS A 68 16.27 -11.82 -8.81
CA LYS A 68 17.11 -12.98 -9.15
C LYS A 68 16.34 -13.95 -10.04
N LEU A 69 15.11 -14.26 -9.69
CA LEU A 69 14.26 -15.18 -10.47
C LEU A 69 13.91 -14.60 -11.85
N ARG A 70 13.62 -13.31 -11.92
CA ARG A 70 13.34 -12.60 -13.17
C ARG A 70 14.54 -12.67 -14.14
N ILE A 71 15.76 -12.48 -13.64
CA ILE A 71 16.99 -12.60 -14.44
C ILE A 71 17.14 -14.01 -15.02
N PHE A 72 16.71 -15.04 -14.30
CA PHE A 72 16.73 -16.44 -14.75
C PHE A 72 15.42 -16.88 -15.43
N GLU A 73 14.52 -15.95 -15.77
CA GLU A 73 13.22 -16.20 -16.39
C GLU A 73 12.35 -17.23 -15.64
N LYS A 74 12.51 -17.30 -14.32
CA LYS A 74 11.73 -18.18 -13.44
C LYS A 74 10.48 -17.46 -12.93
N PRO A 75 9.38 -18.20 -12.70
CA PRO A 75 8.21 -17.66 -12.01
C PRO A 75 8.61 -17.17 -10.61
N SER A 76 7.93 -16.15 -10.12
CA SER A 76 8.14 -15.52 -8.81
C SER A 76 6.78 -15.06 -8.28
N ASP A 77 6.57 -15.17 -6.97
CA ASP A 77 5.34 -14.66 -6.33
C ASP A 77 5.23 -13.13 -6.46
N ALA A 78 6.37 -12.42 -6.42
CA ALA A 78 6.43 -10.99 -6.68
C ALA A 78 6.83 -10.71 -8.14
N GLU A 79 6.04 -9.89 -8.82
CA GLU A 79 6.20 -9.54 -10.24
C GLU A 79 6.61 -8.07 -10.44
N TYR A 80 7.58 -7.84 -11.32
CA TYR A 80 8.06 -6.51 -11.70
C TYR A 80 6.97 -5.74 -12.46
N GLY A 81 6.76 -4.47 -12.12
CA GLY A 81 5.71 -3.62 -12.68
C GLY A 81 4.34 -3.78 -12.01
N VAL A 82 4.11 -4.87 -11.28
CA VAL A 82 2.85 -5.15 -10.56
C VAL A 82 3.00 -4.96 -9.06
N HIS A 83 4.00 -5.62 -8.47
CA HIS A 83 4.24 -5.62 -7.02
C HIS A 83 5.34 -4.62 -6.65
N TYR A 84 6.40 -4.57 -7.46
CA TYR A 84 7.54 -3.69 -7.27
C TYR A 84 8.02 -3.15 -8.62
N ARG A 85 8.72 -2.02 -8.59
CA ARG A 85 9.34 -1.41 -9.78
C ARG A 85 10.58 -0.65 -9.40
N ASN A 86 11.47 -0.43 -10.37
CA ASN A 86 12.60 0.48 -10.22
C ASN A 86 12.31 1.76 -10.99
N ILE A 87 12.30 2.90 -10.31
CA ILE A 87 12.35 4.21 -10.98
C ILE A 87 13.78 4.68 -10.91
N GLN A 88 14.59 4.31 -11.90
CA GLN A 88 15.96 4.80 -11.99
C GLN A 88 15.95 6.33 -12.01
N ASP A 89 16.53 6.92 -10.97
CA ASP A 89 16.91 8.32 -11.01
C ASP A 89 18.24 8.37 -11.81
N PRO A 90 18.30 9.09 -12.93
CA PRO A 90 19.52 9.19 -13.74
C PRO A 90 20.73 9.73 -12.95
N SER A 91 20.48 10.41 -11.83
CA SER A 91 21.52 11.01 -10.98
C SER A 91 22.06 10.07 -9.89
N VAL A 92 21.45 8.90 -9.68
CA VAL A 92 21.80 7.99 -8.57
C VAL A 92 22.13 6.60 -9.10
N ALA A 93 23.34 6.11 -8.78
CA ALA A 93 23.81 4.79 -9.20
C ALA A 93 23.05 3.62 -8.52
N THR A 94 22.32 3.88 -7.44
CA THR A 94 21.56 2.87 -6.69
C THR A 94 20.11 2.80 -7.14
N SER A 95 19.60 1.57 -7.27
CA SER A 95 18.20 1.28 -7.57
C SER A 95 17.22 1.96 -6.61
N THR A 96 16.32 2.79 -7.16
CA THR A 96 15.25 3.43 -6.39
C THR A 96 13.99 2.58 -6.47
N TRP A 97 13.97 1.52 -5.66
CA TRP A 97 12.83 0.61 -5.62
C TRP A 97 11.57 1.29 -5.09
N GLN A 98 10.45 0.98 -5.70
CA GLN A 98 9.11 1.26 -5.22
C GLN A 98 8.29 -0.02 -5.16
N VAL A 99 7.39 -0.09 -4.19
CA VAL A 99 6.43 -1.18 -4.00
C VAL A 99 5.02 -0.64 -4.09
N HIS A 100 4.17 -1.41 -4.75
CA HIS A 100 2.76 -1.15 -4.84
C HIS A 100 2.06 -1.71 -3.60
N VAL A 101 1.74 -0.86 -2.63
CA VAL A 101 1.31 -1.29 -1.29
C VAL A 101 0.18 -2.32 -1.34
N ALA A 102 -0.90 -2.07 -2.07
CA ALA A 102 -2.05 -2.98 -2.11
C ALA A 102 -1.76 -4.36 -2.74
N ASN A 103 -0.90 -4.42 -3.76
CA ASN A 103 -0.56 -5.69 -4.41
C ASN A 103 0.48 -6.46 -3.57
N PHE A 104 1.43 -5.73 -3.00
CA PHE A 104 2.44 -6.29 -2.13
C PHE A 104 1.84 -6.85 -0.83
N ASP A 105 0.80 -6.21 -0.29
CA ASP A 105 0.04 -6.72 0.85
C ASP A 105 -0.62 -8.07 0.54
N ARG A 106 -1.28 -8.19 -0.62
CA ARG A 106 -1.86 -9.46 -1.09
C ARG A 106 -0.82 -10.57 -1.21
N LEU A 107 0.38 -10.23 -1.70
CA LEU A 107 1.51 -11.16 -1.74
C LEU A 107 1.92 -11.59 -0.33
N LEU A 108 2.01 -10.65 0.63
CA LEU A 108 2.39 -10.96 2.01
C LEU A 108 1.36 -11.84 2.72
N MET A 109 0.08 -11.78 2.31
CA MET A 109 -1.00 -12.64 2.81
C MET A 109 -0.91 -14.09 2.31
N ILE A 110 -0.12 -14.39 1.27
CA ILE A 110 0.08 -15.76 0.81
C ILE A 110 0.89 -16.52 1.88
N PRO A 111 0.33 -17.57 2.51
CA PRO A 111 1.04 -18.38 3.49
C PRO A 111 2.35 -18.93 2.89
N PRO A 112 3.45 -19.03 3.67
CA PRO A 112 4.73 -19.52 3.16
C PRO A 112 4.61 -20.84 2.38
N ASP A 113 3.80 -21.75 2.90
CA ASP A 113 3.56 -23.10 2.37
C ASP A 113 2.82 -23.11 1.02
N GLN A 114 2.20 -21.99 0.64
CA GLN A 114 1.44 -21.81 -0.61
C GLN A 114 2.16 -20.92 -1.62
N ARG A 115 3.34 -20.41 -1.28
CA ARG A 115 4.16 -19.62 -2.19
C ARG A 115 4.75 -20.53 -3.25
N LEU A 116 4.83 -20.05 -4.48
CA LEU A 116 5.47 -20.76 -5.58
C LEU A 116 6.94 -21.09 -5.27
N ILE A 117 7.52 -20.37 -4.30
CA ILE A 117 8.91 -20.51 -3.89
C ILE A 117 8.99 -20.52 -2.36
N PRO A 118 9.56 -21.57 -1.75
CA PRO A 118 9.74 -21.68 -0.30
C PRO A 118 10.75 -20.68 0.27
#